data_AF-A0A3N7H5L0-F1
#
_entry.id   AF-A0A3N7H5L0-F1
#
_cell.length_a   1.000
_cell.length_b   1.000
_cell.length_c   1.000
_cell.angle_alpha   90.00
_cell.angle_beta   90.00
_cell.angle_gamma   90.00
#
_symmetry.space_group_name_H-M   'P 1'
#
loop_
_entity.id
_entity.type
_entity.pdbx_description
1 polymer ?
#
loop_
_entity_poly.entity_id
_entity_poly.type
_entity_poly.pdbx_seq_one_letter_code
_entity_poly.pdbx_strand_id
1 'polypeptide(L)'
;TAMALFLRLVKDVLKNEAVDEQRVYIGGLSMGGMGTYEALRRKPKVFAGAFAICGGDHTSNVKKYAHVPLWIFHGEQDDVVPSTHSHAIVAELKRLGANPKYTFYPTANHNSWDSAFAEPDLLPWLFSQLNK
;
A
#
# COMPACT_ATOMS: atom_id res chain seq x y z
N THR A 1 20.08 1.84 4.24
CA THR A 1 19.29 2.11 3.02
C THR A 1 18.20 3.12 3.35
N ALA A 2 17.61 3.78 2.34
CA ALA A 2 16.52 4.75 2.54
C ALA A 2 15.34 4.15 3.34
N MET A 3 14.91 2.93 2.99
CA MET A 3 13.89 2.20 3.74
C MET A 3 14.26 1.95 5.22
N ALA A 4 15.51 1.64 5.53
CA ALA A 4 15.94 1.46 6.92
C ALA A 4 15.84 2.76 7.73
N LEU A 5 16.17 3.90 7.12
CA LEU A 5 16.01 5.21 7.75
C LEU A 5 14.54 5.57 7.95
N PHE A 6 13.68 5.31 6.95
CA PHE A 6 12.24 5.50 7.06
C PHE A 6 11.64 4.69 8.20
N LEU A 7 11.94 3.38 8.27
CA LEU A 7 11.41 2.53 9.36
C LEU A 7 11.95 2.92 10.74
N ARG A 8 13.17 3.48 10.81
CA ARG A 8 13.70 4.04 12.05
C ARG A 8 12.93 5.30 12.45
N LEU A 9 12.68 6.21 11.51
CA LEU A 9 11.86 7.40 11.75
C LEU A 9 10.46 7.03 12.23
N VAL A 10 9.79 6.08 11.57
CA VAL A 10 8.47 5.58 12.01
C VAL A 10 8.55 5.08 13.45
N LYS A 11 9.54 4.25 13.78
CA LYS A 11 9.72 3.76 15.16
C LYS A 11 9.95 4.90 16.16
N ASP A 12 10.75 5.89 15.80
CA ASP A 12 11.07 7.02 16.67
C ASP A 12 9.84 7.91 16.89
N VAL A 13 9.01 8.14 15.87
CA VAL A 13 7.73 8.87 15.99
C VAL A 13 6.75 8.11 16.87
N LEU A 14 6.54 6.81 16.63
CA LEU A 14 5.62 5.99 17.44
C LEU A 14 6.02 5.95 18.91
N LYS A 15 7.31 6.03 19.22
CA LYS A 15 7.82 6.00 20.59
C LYS A 15 7.70 7.35 21.30
N ASN A 16 7.93 8.44 20.60
CA ASN A 16 8.19 9.74 21.22
C ASN A 16 7.07 10.77 21.02
N GLU A 17 6.13 10.52 20.11
CA GLU A 17 4.99 11.40 19.84
C GLU A 17 3.68 10.77 20.31
N ALA A 18 2.63 11.57 20.48
CA ALA A 18 1.29 11.10 20.85
C ALA A 18 0.56 10.47 19.64
N VAL A 19 1.01 9.29 19.22
CA VAL A 19 0.40 8.52 18.12
C VAL A 19 -0.53 7.44 18.66
N ASP A 20 -1.69 7.29 18.03
CA ASP A 20 -2.51 6.10 18.23
C ASP A 20 -1.91 4.92 17.45
N GLU A 21 -1.25 4.01 18.15
CA GLU A 21 -0.61 2.83 17.56
C GLU A 21 -1.61 1.87 16.87
N GLN A 22 -2.91 1.97 17.18
CA GLN A 22 -3.94 1.18 16.50
C GLN A 22 -4.29 1.76 15.12
N ARG A 23 -3.89 3.01 14.83
CA ARG A 23 -4.25 3.79 13.64
C ARG A 23 -3.01 4.35 12.92
N VAL A 24 -2.04 3.48 12.66
CA VAL A 24 -0.88 3.82 11.84
C VAL A 24 -1.12 3.33 10.42
N TYR A 25 -1.04 4.23 9.45
CA TYR A 25 -1.28 3.92 8.04
C TYR A 25 -0.04 4.20 7.21
N ILE A 26 0.03 3.58 6.03
CA ILE A 26 1.09 3.84 5.06
C ILE A 26 0.53 3.85 3.65
N GLY A 27 1.03 4.77 2.83
CA GLY A 27 0.81 4.68 1.40
C GLY A 27 1.77 5.55 0.61
N GLY A 28 1.83 5.27 -0.69
CA GLY A 28 2.73 5.95 -1.60
C GLY A 28 2.46 5.59 -3.05
N LEU A 29 3.07 6.38 -3.94
CA LEU A 29 2.95 6.28 -5.39
C LEU A 29 4.27 5.86 -6.03
N SER A 30 4.22 5.13 -7.16
CA SER A 30 5.40 4.73 -7.94
C SER A 30 6.46 4.02 -7.08
N MET A 31 7.68 4.56 -6.97
CA MET A 31 8.70 4.08 -6.04
C MET A 31 8.21 4.05 -4.58
N GLY A 32 7.38 5.00 -4.16
CA GLY A 32 6.71 4.99 -2.85
C GLY A 32 5.62 3.92 -2.73
N GLY A 33 4.98 3.53 -3.84
CA GLY A 33 4.08 2.37 -3.89
C GLY A 33 4.86 1.07 -3.66
N MET A 34 6.03 0.92 -4.29
CA MET A 34 6.97 -0.18 -3.99
C MET A 34 7.46 -0.12 -2.53
N GLY A 35 7.75 1.08 -2.04
CA GLY A 35 8.14 1.33 -0.64
C GLY A 35 7.06 0.93 0.36
N THR A 36 5.79 1.12 0.01
CA THR A 36 4.64 0.68 0.82
C THR A 36 4.67 -0.83 1.00
N TYR A 37 4.74 -1.60 -0.09
CA TYR A 37 4.85 -3.07 -0.01
C TYR A 37 6.09 -3.52 0.77
N GLU A 38 7.23 -2.87 0.55
CA GLU A 38 8.46 -3.17 1.28
C GLU A 38 8.31 -2.95 2.79
N ALA A 39 7.71 -1.83 3.21
CA ALA A 39 7.44 -1.55 4.60
C ALA A 39 6.50 -2.59 5.20
N LEU A 40 5.43 -2.96 4.49
CA LEU A 40 4.49 -4.00 4.92
C LEU A 40 5.19 -5.35 5.13
N ARG A 41 6.03 -5.82 4.20
CA ARG A 41 6.74 -7.10 4.37
C ARG A 41 7.82 -7.08 5.46
N ARG A 42 8.36 -5.90 5.80
CA ARG A 42 9.40 -5.73 6.85
C ARG A 42 8.79 -5.50 8.24
N LYS A 43 7.64 -4.84 8.31
CA LYS A 43 6.94 -4.43 9.55
C LYS A 43 5.43 -4.70 9.45
N PRO A 44 5.00 -5.96 9.26
CA PRO A 44 3.60 -6.30 8.97
C PRO A 44 2.61 -6.08 10.11
N LYS A 45 3.09 -5.75 11.31
CA LYS A 45 2.27 -5.50 12.50
C LYS A 45 2.18 -4.01 12.89
N VAL A 46 2.87 -3.15 12.14
CA VAL A 46 2.90 -1.72 12.43
C VAL A 46 1.69 -1.02 11.83
N PHE A 47 1.25 -1.42 10.64
CA PHE A 47 0.26 -0.66 9.88
C PHE A 47 -1.12 -1.29 9.91
N ALA A 48 -2.11 -0.52 10.37
CA ALA A 48 -3.52 -0.88 10.45
C ALA A 48 -4.16 -1.02 9.07
N GLY A 49 -3.69 -0.24 8.10
CA GLY A 49 -4.13 -0.28 6.72
C GLY A 49 -3.12 0.41 5.82
N ALA A 50 -3.19 0.11 4.53
CA ALA A 50 -2.31 0.68 3.54
C ALA A 50 -2.98 0.95 2.21
N PHE A 51 -2.39 1.84 1.42
CA PHE A 51 -2.70 1.99 0.00
C PHE A 51 -1.44 2.08 -0.85
N ALA A 52 -1.45 1.51 -2.04
CA ALA A 52 -0.31 1.56 -2.96
C ALA A 52 -0.79 1.99 -4.34
N ILE A 53 -0.16 3.02 -4.90
CA ILE A 53 -0.49 3.60 -6.21
C ILE A 53 0.66 3.31 -7.17
N CYS A 54 0.34 2.80 -8.36
CA CYS A 54 1.28 2.52 -9.46
C CYS A 54 2.61 1.87 -9.03
N GLY A 55 2.55 0.90 -8.11
CA GLY A 55 3.72 0.20 -7.56
C GLY A 55 3.69 -1.32 -7.81
N GLY A 56 4.62 -2.01 -7.15
CA GLY A 56 4.73 -3.47 -7.19
C GLY A 56 5.65 -4.04 -6.12
N ASP A 57 5.59 -5.36 -5.95
CA ASP A 57 6.51 -6.16 -5.14
C ASP A 57 6.66 -7.53 -5.82
N HIS A 58 7.58 -8.34 -5.30
CA HIS A 58 7.67 -9.74 -5.70
C HIS A 58 6.54 -10.55 -5.05
N THR A 59 5.80 -11.34 -5.83
CA THR A 59 4.63 -12.10 -5.34
C THR A 59 4.94 -13.03 -4.16
N SER A 60 6.16 -13.60 -4.11
CA SER A 60 6.63 -14.42 -2.98
C SER A 60 6.66 -13.70 -1.61
N ASN A 61 6.64 -12.36 -1.61
CA ASN A 61 6.55 -11.55 -0.39
C ASN A 61 5.12 -11.35 0.11
N VAL A 62 4.10 -11.51 -0.74
CA VAL A 62 2.71 -11.14 -0.45
C VAL A 62 2.18 -11.81 0.82
N LYS A 63 2.53 -13.09 1.03
CA LYS A 63 2.17 -13.83 2.25
C LYS A 63 2.60 -13.16 3.56
N LYS A 64 3.61 -12.28 3.53
CA LYS A 64 4.12 -11.57 4.71
C LYS A 64 3.18 -10.44 5.16
N TYR A 65 2.31 -9.96 4.27
CA TYR A 65 1.41 -8.83 4.52
C TYR A 65 -0.03 -9.07 4.08
N ALA A 66 -0.40 -10.30 3.72
CA ALA A 66 -1.74 -10.63 3.23
C ALA A 66 -2.86 -10.35 4.23
N HIS A 67 -2.55 -10.27 5.53
CA HIS A 67 -3.51 -9.91 6.58
C HIS A 67 -3.73 -8.39 6.72
N VAL A 68 -2.89 -7.55 6.11
CA VAL A 68 -3.01 -6.09 6.20
C VAL A 68 -4.09 -5.61 5.22
N PRO A 69 -5.10 -4.86 5.67
CA PRO A 69 -6.05 -4.19 4.77
C PRO A 69 -5.32 -3.31 3.76
N LEU A 70 -5.51 -3.60 2.47
CA LEU A 70 -4.76 -2.95 1.39
C LEU A 70 -5.68 -2.51 0.26
N TRP A 71 -5.53 -1.26 -0.17
CA TRP A 71 -6.16 -0.72 -1.38
C TRP A 71 -5.10 -0.41 -2.44
N ILE A 72 -5.17 -1.11 -3.56
CA ILE A 72 -4.23 -0.97 -4.67
C ILE A 72 -4.86 -0.11 -5.77
N PHE A 73 -4.07 0.78 -6.36
CA PHE A 73 -4.46 1.67 -7.45
C PHE A 73 -3.46 1.57 -8.60
N HIS A 74 -3.94 1.53 -9.84
CA HIS A 74 -3.07 1.59 -11.02
C HIS A 74 -3.80 2.12 -12.25
N GLY A 75 -3.08 2.82 -13.13
CA GLY A 75 -3.54 3.12 -14.48
C GLY A 75 -3.22 2.00 -15.47
N GLU A 76 -4.11 1.73 -16.42
CA GLU A 76 -3.83 0.77 -17.51
C GLU A 76 -2.73 1.28 -18.44
N GLN A 77 -2.73 2.58 -18.73
CA GLN A 77 -1.82 3.21 -19.68
C GLN A 77 -0.50 3.65 -19.03
N ASP A 78 -0.16 3.09 -17.87
CA ASP A 78 1.10 3.39 -17.18
C ASP A 78 2.28 2.86 -18.00
N ASP A 79 3.06 3.79 -18.53
CA ASP A 79 4.21 3.57 -19.41
C ASP A 79 5.55 3.52 -18.64
N VAL A 80 5.52 3.69 -17.32
CA VAL A 80 6.72 3.68 -16.45
C VAL A 80 6.75 2.43 -15.56
N VAL A 81 5.62 2.10 -14.93
CA VAL A 81 5.46 0.90 -14.11
C VAL A 81 4.30 0.10 -14.70
N PRO A 82 4.54 -1.04 -15.34
CA PRO A 82 3.46 -1.82 -15.93
C PRO A 82 2.40 -2.23 -14.90
N SER A 83 1.11 -2.03 -15.24
CA SER A 83 -0.05 -2.40 -14.42
C SER A 83 -0.07 -3.87 -13.98
N THR A 84 0.59 -4.74 -14.77
CA THR A 84 0.80 -6.16 -14.48
C THR A 84 1.43 -6.41 -13.11
N HIS A 85 2.26 -5.49 -12.60
CA HIS A 85 2.80 -5.58 -11.25
C HIS A 85 1.70 -5.54 -10.18
N SER A 86 0.74 -4.62 -10.29
CA SER A 86 -0.38 -4.56 -9.36
C SER A 86 -1.37 -5.71 -9.57
N HIS A 87 -1.63 -6.13 -10.81
CA HIS A 87 -2.43 -7.32 -11.09
C HIS A 87 -1.86 -8.57 -10.40
N ALA A 88 -0.55 -8.78 -10.48
CA ALA A 88 0.12 -9.92 -9.87
C ALA A 88 -0.03 -9.93 -8.33
N ILE A 89 0.11 -8.78 -7.68
CA ILE A 89 -0.08 -8.64 -6.23
C ILE A 89 -1.55 -8.89 -5.84
N VAL A 90 -2.51 -8.30 -6.55
CA VAL A 90 -3.95 -8.50 -6.30
C VAL A 90 -4.32 -9.98 -6.46
N ALA A 91 -3.84 -10.64 -7.52
CA ALA A 91 -4.10 -12.05 -7.76
C ALA A 91 -3.54 -12.94 -6.64
N GLU A 92 -2.31 -12.68 -6.20
CA GLU A 92 -1.68 -13.44 -5.12
C GLU A 92 -2.36 -13.21 -3.77
N LEU A 93 -2.76 -11.97 -3.45
CA LEU A 93 -3.55 -11.67 -2.26
C LEU A 93 -4.86 -12.46 -2.23
N LYS A 94 -5.60 -12.45 -3.34
CA LYS A 94 -6.84 -13.23 -3.48
C LYS A 94 -6.59 -14.73 -3.37
N ARG A 95 -5.51 -15.24 -3.97
CA ARG A 95 -5.10 -16.66 -3.87
C ARG A 95 -4.81 -17.08 -2.43
N LEU A 96 -4.28 -16.17 -1.61
CA LEU A 96 -4.01 -16.38 -0.19
C LEU A 96 -5.25 -16.20 0.70
N GLY A 97 -6.43 -15.95 0.12
CA GLY A 97 -7.68 -15.75 0.85
C GLY A 97 -7.86 -14.34 1.42
N ALA A 98 -6.99 -13.38 1.06
CA ALA A 98 -7.17 -11.98 1.41
C ALA A 98 -8.19 -11.30 0.50
N ASN A 99 -8.74 -10.17 0.95
CA ASN A 99 -9.72 -9.38 0.20
C ASN A 99 -9.24 -7.93 0.00
N PRO A 100 -8.22 -7.70 -0.86
CA PRO A 100 -7.75 -6.34 -1.12
C PRO A 100 -8.78 -5.54 -1.91
N LYS A 101 -8.86 -4.24 -1.65
CA LYS A 101 -9.52 -3.31 -2.58
C LYS A 101 -8.60 -3.07 -3.76
N TYR A 102 -9.16 -3.00 -4.96
CA TYR A 102 -8.41 -2.70 -6.17
C TYR A 102 -9.23 -1.78 -7.05
N THR A 103 -8.69 -0.60 -7.34
CA THR A 103 -9.24 0.33 -8.32
C THR A 103 -8.27 0.44 -9.47
N PHE A 104 -8.80 0.25 -10.67
CA PHE A 104 -8.02 0.23 -11.89
C PHE A 104 -8.59 1.25 -12.88
N TYR A 105 -7.74 2.13 -13.39
CA TYR A 105 -8.13 3.26 -14.21
C TYR A 105 -7.78 3.00 -15.68
N PRO A 106 -8.75 2.68 -16.56
CA PRO A 106 -8.47 2.27 -17.95
C PRO A 106 -7.78 3.34 -18.81
N THR A 107 -7.91 4.60 -18.41
CA THR A 107 -7.39 5.76 -19.17
C THR A 107 -6.27 6.49 -18.47
N ALA A 108 -5.93 6.15 -17.22
CA ALA A 108 -4.84 6.81 -16.51
C ALA A 108 -3.50 6.23 -16.97
N ASN A 109 -2.52 7.11 -17.14
CA ASN A 109 -1.13 6.75 -17.32
C ASN A 109 -0.42 6.62 -15.95
N HIS A 110 0.90 6.85 -15.90
CA HIS A 110 1.66 6.80 -14.65
C HIS A 110 1.09 7.68 -13.54
N ASN A 111 0.44 8.80 -13.90
CA ASN A 111 -0.19 9.77 -13.00
C ASN A 111 -1.54 9.29 -12.42
N SER A 112 -1.64 8.02 -12.07
CA SER A 112 -2.86 7.42 -11.48
C SER A 112 -3.17 7.91 -10.06
N TRP A 113 -2.28 8.68 -9.44
CA TRP A 113 -2.47 9.23 -8.11
C TRP A 113 -3.49 10.36 -8.04
N ASP A 114 -3.68 11.16 -9.11
CA ASP A 114 -4.71 12.20 -9.11
C ASP A 114 -6.10 11.57 -8.97
N SER A 115 -6.38 10.52 -9.75
CA SER A 115 -7.61 9.75 -9.62
C SER A 115 -7.70 9.07 -8.25
N ALA A 116 -6.62 8.44 -7.77
CA ALA A 116 -6.62 7.76 -6.47
C ALA A 116 -6.91 8.70 -5.29
N PHE A 117 -6.33 9.89 -5.25
CA PHE A 117 -6.61 10.87 -4.19
C PHE A 117 -7.97 11.57 -4.38
N ALA A 118 -8.54 11.55 -5.58
CA ALA A 118 -9.91 12.01 -5.84
C ALA A 118 -10.99 10.98 -5.45
N GLU A 119 -10.61 9.72 -5.18
CA GLU A 119 -11.56 8.71 -4.71
C GLU A 119 -12.15 9.14 -3.35
N PRO A 120 -13.47 9.39 -3.27
CA PRO A 120 -14.09 9.93 -2.06
C PRO A 120 -13.97 8.98 -0.87
N ASP A 121 -13.84 7.69 -1.16
CA ASP A 121 -13.78 6.63 -0.16
C ASP A 121 -12.35 6.29 0.30
N LEU A 122 -11.28 6.79 -0.32
CA LEU A 122 -9.91 6.40 0.05
C LEU A 122 -9.62 6.67 1.52
N LEU A 123 -9.79 7.92 1.98
CA LEU A 123 -9.53 8.29 3.36
C LEU A 123 -10.56 7.70 4.34
N PRO A 124 -11.89 7.76 4.08
CA PRO A 124 -12.87 7.08 4.93
C PRO A 124 -12.60 5.59 5.12
N TRP A 125 -12.28 4.87 4.03
CA TRP A 125 -11.94 3.45 4.10
C TRP A 125 -10.65 3.23 4.89
N LEU A 126 -9.60 4.02 4.65
CA LEU A 126 -8.32 3.86 5.33
C LEU A 126 -8.47 4.08 6.84
N PHE A 127 -9.16 5.16 7.24
CA PHE A 127 -9.37 5.51 8.64
C PHE A 127 -10.36 4.61 9.39
N SER A 128 -11.11 3.77 8.66
CA SER A 128 -11.93 2.73 9.27
C SER A 128 -11.12 1.48 9.69
N GLN A 129 -9.86 1.36 9.27
CA GLN A 129 -9.01 0.22 9.61
C GLN A 129 -8.36 0.40 10.99
N LEU A 130 -8.20 -0.72 11.70
CA LEU A 130 -7.50 -0.77 13.00
C LEU A 130 -6.55 -1.97 13.01
N ASN A 131 -5.36 -1.79 13.60
CA ASN A 131 -4.53 -2.92 13.98
C ASN A 131 -5.25 -3.71 15.07
N LYS A 132 -5.57 -4.98 14.78
CA LYS A 132 -6.16 -5.93 15.72
C LYS A 132 -5.08 -6.69 16.49
#